data_AF-Q7PMB1-F1
#
_entry.id   AF-Q7PMB1-F1
#
_cell.length_a   1.000
_cell.length_b   1.000
_cell.length_c   1.000
_cell.angle_alpha   90.00
_cell.angle_beta   90.00
_cell.angle_gamma   90.00
#
_symmetry.space_group_name_H-M   'P 1'
#
loop_
_entity.id
_entity.type
_entity.pdbx_description
1 polymer ?
#
loop_
_entity_poly.entity_id
_entity_poly.type
_entity_poly.pdbx_seq_one_letter_code
_entity_poly.pdbx_strand_id
1 'polypeptide(L)'
;DDIAAYFGVKVALYFAWLGHYTCALCVPAVLGTILYAGLWDIGHVIFSLFNVAWASLYLEAWRRYSVELAFRWGTLSTPPELLEPPRPLYKGPLEESSVTGRLEPKEAPAWQRRAFRYLVSFPIIGLCLVLVFVVMFLMLRLQVFRHNLDQGVFSCLSVIPKVLLAGAITLMDEAYYKLAVWLNDKENYRLQSKYENHLIAKVALFQFVNSFLSLFYIAFYLRDQDKLKEQLAGLLISRQIIGNLRESAWPYLVEQWRLAKLSFKIPSEFSASSTPPKRSIGQAEVESSLYKYDGTFSDHLEMLVQMGYVVLFSAAFPLAGLCALANNLLEIRSDAFKLAHVHQRPFGQRVANIGTWQNALGMLGLAAVIVNCALIGLSGQVSRLWPGLTSTQTVILIVALEHIMLGLRSALTWLLPELPSWLAAEIARAE
;
A
#
# COMPACT_ATOMS: atom_id res chain seq x y z
N ASP A 1 -3.37 21.87 -3.88
CA ASP A 1 -2.33 22.90 -3.71
C ASP A 1 -2.12 23.30 -2.26
N ASP A 2 -3.18 23.60 -1.50
CA ASP A 2 -3.03 23.99 -0.07
C ASP A 2 -2.27 22.95 0.79
N ILE A 3 -2.54 21.65 0.57
CA ILE A 3 -1.81 20.56 1.23
C ILE A 3 -0.31 20.61 0.88
N ALA A 4 0.04 20.93 -0.37
CA ALA A 4 1.43 21.03 -0.80
C ALA A 4 2.13 22.24 -0.17
N ALA A 5 1.42 23.37 -0.07
CA ALA A 5 1.93 24.57 0.58
C ALA A 5 2.16 24.36 2.09
N TYR A 6 1.27 23.60 2.75
CA TYR A 6 1.34 23.41 4.20
C TYR A 6 2.21 22.21 4.63
N PHE A 7 2.03 21.04 4.02
CA PHE A 7 2.72 19.80 4.42
C PHE A 7 3.89 19.40 3.50
N GLY A 8 4.05 20.10 2.37
CA GLY A 8 5.06 19.77 1.35
C GLY A 8 4.57 18.78 0.31
N VAL A 9 5.37 18.64 -0.75
CA VAL A 9 4.98 17.92 -1.97
C VAL A 9 4.83 16.42 -1.75
N LYS A 10 5.69 15.78 -0.96
CA LYS A 10 5.59 14.33 -0.68
C LYS A 10 4.25 13.93 -0.04
N VAL A 11 3.76 14.72 0.91
CA VAL A 11 2.45 14.48 1.56
C VAL A 11 1.33 14.83 0.60
N ALA A 12 1.42 15.94 -0.13
CA ALA A 12 0.39 16.32 -1.10
C ALA A 12 0.23 15.31 -2.23
N LEU A 13 1.33 14.71 -2.70
CA LEU A 13 1.30 13.70 -3.75
C LEU A 13 0.57 12.43 -3.29
N TYR A 14 0.70 12.05 -2.02
CA TYR A 14 -0.09 10.97 -1.42
C TYR A 14 -1.59 11.28 -1.47
N PHE A 15 -2.02 12.44 -0.96
CA PHE A 15 -3.45 12.81 -0.99
C PHE A 15 -3.98 12.98 -2.42
N ALA A 16 -3.16 13.49 -3.34
CA ALA A 16 -3.53 13.58 -4.74
C ALA A 16 -3.72 12.19 -5.35
N TRP A 17 -2.85 11.23 -5.03
CA TRP A 17 -2.98 9.84 -5.45
C TRP A 17 -4.24 9.20 -4.88
N LEU A 18 -4.44 9.31 -3.57
CA LEU A 18 -5.61 8.79 -2.86
C LEU A 18 -6.91 9.34 -3.46
N GLY A 19 -6.98 10.66 -3.68
CA GLY A 19 -8.13 11.30 -4.30
C GLY A 19 -8.37 10.83 -5.73
N HIS A 20 -7.33 10.81 -6.56
CA HIS A 20 -7.41 10.33 -7.94
C HIS A 20 -7.84 8.85 -8.01
N TYR A 21 -7.30 8.00 -7.13
CA TYR A 21 -7.69 6.60 -7.00
C TYR A 21 -9.16 6.44 -6.61
N THR A 22 -9.62 7.21 -5.62
CA THR A 22 -11.01 7.20 -5.14
C THR A 22 -11.99 7.56 -6.24
N CYS A 23 -11.70 8.61 -7.01
CA CYS A 23 -12.54 8.98 -8.16
C CYS A 23 -12.54 7.89 -9.23
N ALA A 24 -11.39 7.27 -9.52
CA ALA A 24 -11.30 6.21 -10.51
C ALA A 24 -12.07 4.95 -10.09
N LEU A 25 -12.10 4.61 -8.79
CA LEU A 25 -12.83 3.47 -8.23
C LEU A 25 -14.35 3.55 -8.41
N CYS A 26 -14.91 4.74 -8.63
CA CYS A 26 -16.34 4.89 -8.93
C CYS A 26 -16.77 4.02 -10.12
N VAL A 27 -15.92 3.88 -11.15
CA VAL A 27 -16.24 3.11 -12.35
C VAL A 27 -16.39 1.60 -12.05
N PRO A 28 -15.38 0.90 -11.51
CA PRO A 28 -15.53 -0.51 -11.16
C PRO A 28 -16.52 -0.74 -10.01
N ALA A 29 -16.72 0.21 -9.09
CA ALA A 29 -17.73 0.09 -8.03
C ALA A 29 -19.15 0.06 -8.61
N VAL A 30 -19.50 0.98 -9.51
CA VAL A 30 -20.82 1.02 -10.15
C VAL A 30 -21.04 -0.19 -11.04
N LEU A 31 -20.10 -0.49 -11.94
CA LEU A 31 -20.22 -1.63 -12.85
C LEU A 31 -20.23 -2.97 -12.10
N GLY A 32 -19.36 -3.12 -11.10
CA GLY A 32 -19.32 -4.32 -10.25
C GLY A 32 -20.63 -4.53 -9.50
N THR A 33 -21.25 -3.47 -8.99
CA THR A 33 -22.55 -3.54 -8.30
C THR A 33 -23.68 -3.93 -9.26
N ILE A 34 -23.72 -3.34 -10.46
CA ILE A 34 -24.72 -3.67 -11.48
C ILE A 34 -24.60 -5.15 -11.90
N LEU A 35 -23.37 -5.61 -12.16
CA LEU A 35 -23.12 -6.98 -12.59
C LEU A 35 -23.41 -7.98 -11.47
N TYR A 36 -23.08 -7.64 -10.23
CA TYR A 36 -23.42 -8.45 -9.06
C TYR A 36 -24.94 -8.58 -8.86
N ALA A 37 -25.71 -7.53 -9.14
CA ALA A 37 -27.17 -7.53 -9.00
C ALA A 37 -27.92 -8.17 -10.18
N GLY A 38 -27.38 -8.07 -11.40
CA GLY A 38 -28.16 -8.28 -12.63
C GLY A 38 -27.67 -9.33 -13.63
N LEU A 39 -26.42 -9.83 -13.57
CA LEU A 39 -25.86 -10.69 -14.62
C LEU A 39 -25.19 -11.96 -14.05
N TRP A 40 -25.77 -13.12 -14.38
CA TRP A 40 -25.27 -14.46 -14.01
C TRP A 40 -23.94 -14.76 -14.71
N ASP A 41 -23.13 -15.67 -14.13
CA ASP A 41 -21.85 -16.27 -14.56
C ASP A 41 -20.99 -15.55 -15.62
N ILE A 42 -21.52 -15.27 -16.80
CA ILE A 42 -20.90 -14.47 -17.88
C ILE A 42 -20.49 -13.07 -17.39
N GLY A 43 -21.30 -12.47 -16.51
CA GLY A 43 -21.04 -11.14 -15.96
C GLY A 43 -19.70 -11.04 -15.21
N HIS A 44 -19.26 -12.12 -14.56
CA HIS A 44 -18.01 -12.14 -13.81
C HIS A 44 -16.79 -12.19 -14.74
N VAL A 45 -16.88 -12.93 -15.85
CA VAL A 45 -15.83 -12.97 -16.88
C VAL A 45 -15.68 -11.59 -17.53
N ILE A 46 -16.79 -10.99 -17.99
CA ILE A 46 -16.78 -9.66 -18.60
C ILE A 46 -16.25 -8.62 -17.61
N PHE A 47 -16.67 -8.67 -16.34
CA PHE A 47 -16.18 -7.75 -15.31
C PHE A 47 -14.67 -7.87 -15.11
N SER A 48 -14.14 -9.10 -15.07
CA SER A 48 -12.71 -9.31 -14.85
C SER A 48 -11.85 -8.75 -15.99
N LEU A 49 -12.29 -8.91 -17.24
CA LEU A 49 -11.63 -8.32 -18.41
C LEU A 49 -11.70 -6.79 -18.38
N PHE A 50 -12.89 -6.26 -18.08
CA PHE A 50 -13.07 -4.82 -17.88
C PHE A 50 -12.14 -4.28 -16.79
N ASN A 51 -12.08 -4.93 -15.62
CA ASN A 51 -11.35 -4.43 -14.47
C ASN A 51 -9.83 -4.43 -14.70
N VAL A 52 -9.30 -5.43 -15.41
CA VAL A 52 -7.88 -5.46 -15.80
C VAL A 52 -7.55 -4.34 -16.80
N ALA A 53 -8.43 -4.09 -17.78
CA ALA A 53 -8.27 -2.98 -18.72
C ALA A 53 -8.36 -1.62 -18.01
N TRP A 54 -9.35 -1.46 -17.13
CA TRP A 54 -9.52 -0.27 -16.29
C TRP A 54 -8.30 -0.03 -15.41
N ALA A 55 -7.77 -1.06 -14.72
CA ALA A 55 -6.60 -0.91 -13.87
C ALA A 55 -5.37 -0.50 -14.68
N SER A 56 -5.18 -1.07 -15.87
CA SER A 56 -4.09 -0.68 -16.78
C SER A 56 -4.22 0.78 -17.23
N LEU A 57 -5.42 1.20 -17.63
CA LEU A 57 -5.70 2.60 -18.00
C LEU A 57 -5.49 3.56 -16.82
N TYR A 58 -5.96 3.19 -15.63
CA TYR A 58 -5.82 3.99 -14.41
C TYR A 58 -4.36 4.22 -14.06
N LEU A 59 -3.51 3.19 -14.13
CA LEU A 59 -2.09 3.31 -13.79
C LEU A 59 -1.35 4.29 -14.71
N GLU A 60 -1.65 4.27 -16.01
CA GLU A 60 -1.07 5.25 -16.96
C GLU A 60 -1.67 6.64 -16.78
N ALA A 61 -2.97 6.75 -16.50
CA ALA A 61 -3.62 8.02 -16.18
C ALA A 61 -3.00 8.67 -14.93
N TRP A 62 -2.79 7.88 -13.86
CA TRP A 62 -2.10 8.35 -12.66
C TRP A 62 -0.67 8.77 -12.96
N ARG A 63 0.07 7.99 -13.75
CA ARG A 63 1.45 8.33 -14.10
C ARG A 63 1.52 9.71 -14.78
N ARG A 64 0.66 9.95 -15.77
CA ARG A 64 0.56 11.24 -16.46
C ARG A 64 0.17 12.38 -15.52
N TYR A 65 -0.83 12.16 -14.67
CA TYR A 65 -1.28 13.16 -13.71
C TYR A 65 -0.21 13.49 -12.66
N SER A 66 0.58 12.51 -12.22
CA SER A 66 1.65 12.72 -11.25
C SER A 66 2.77 13.63 -11.79
N VAL A 67 3.11 13.51 -13.08
CA VAL A 67 4.12 14.35 -13.73
C VAL A 67 3.61 15.79 -13.88
N GLU A 68 2.33 15.96 -14.22
CA GLU A 68 1.70 17.29 -14.26
C GLU A 68 1.73 17.98 -12.89
N LEU A 69 1.42 17.26 -11.81
CA LEU A 69 1.52 17.78 -10.45
C LEU A 69 2.95 18.14 -10.06
N ALA A 70 3.92 17.29 -10.40
CA ALA A 70 5.33 17.54 -10.13
C ALA A 70 5.84 18.80 -10.84
N PHE A 71 5.37 19.05 -12.08
CA PHE A 71 5.64 20.28 -12.80
C PHE A 71 4.97 21.49 -12.15
N ARG A 72 3.66 21.42 -11.86
CA ARG A 72 2.90 22.51 -11.20
C ARG A 72 3.51 22.92 -9.86
N TRP A 73 4.04 21.96 -9.09
CA TRP A 73 4.70 22.23 -7.81
C TRP A 73 6.20 22.55 -7.91
N GLY A 74 6.76 22.62 -9.13
CA GLY A 74 8.16 22.99 -9.35
C GLY A 74 9.16 21.95 -8.80
N THR A 75 8.78 20.68 -8.79
CA THR A 75 9.58 19.56 -8.25
C THR A 75 10.07 18.58 -9.32
N LEU A 76 9.68 18.79 -10.58
CA LEU A 76 10.09 17.94 -11.69
C LEU A 76 11.62 17.91 -11.85
N SER A 77 12.27 19.07 -11.71
CA SER A 77 13.73 19.23 -11.79
C SER A 77 14.38 18.94 -10.43
N THR A 78 14.46 17.66 -10.05
CA THR A 78 15.21 17.25 -8.86
C THR A 78 16.71 17.28 -9.18
N PRO A 79 17.58 17.84 -8.31
CA PRO A 79 19.02 17.86 -8.56
C PRO A 79 19.57 16.43 -8.77
N PRO A 80 20.65 16.26 -9.56
CA PRO A 80 21.28 14.96 -9.76
C PRO A 80 21.59 14.26 -8.43
N GLU A 81 21.41 12.94 -8.41
CA GLU A 81 21.61 12.09 -7.22
C GLU A 81 23.00 12.31 -6.56
N LEU A 82 24.01 12.68 -7.35
CA LEU A 82 25.38 12.96 -6.90
C LEU A 82 25.50 14.23 -6.04
N LEU A 83 24.58 15.18 -6.16
CA LEU A 83 24.55 16.42 -5.39
C LEU A 83 23.72 16.27 -4.09
N GLU A 84 23.00 15.15 -3.91
CA GLU A 84 22.24 14.91 -2.70
C GLU A 84 23.18 14.66 -1.51
N PRO A 85 22.93 15.33 -0.36
CA PRO A 85 23.75 15.12 0.83
C PRO A 85 23.55 13.69 1.36
N PRO A 86 24.59 13.10 2.00
CA PRO A 86 24.43 11.83 2.68
C PRO A 86 23.40 11.95 3.81
N ARG A 87 22.66 10.86 4.05
CA ARG A 87 21.67 10.81 5.13
C ARG A 87 22.37 11.01 6.48
N PRO A 88 21.74 11.67 7.47
CA PRO A 88 22.36 11.94 8.76
C PRO A 88 22.86 10.69 9.50
N LEU A 89 22.22 9.54 9.28
CA LEU A 89 22.56 8.26 9.91
C LEU A 89 23.57 7.43 9.10
N TYR A 90 24.14 7.99 8.03
CA TYR A 90 25.14 7.30 7.22
C TYR A 90 26.46 7.19 7.97
N LYS A 91 27.06 5.99 8.00
CA LYS A 91 28.32 5.73 8.71
C LYS A 91 29.45 5.49 7.73
N GLY A 92 30.57 6.18 7.91
CA GLY A 92 31.78 6.01 7.11
C GLY A 92 32.91 6.92 7.61
N PRO A 93 34.17 6.63 7.24
CA PRO A 93 35.28 7.56 7.49
C PRO A 93 35.07 8.85 6.70
N LEU A 94 35.40 10.00 7.27
CA LEU A 94 35.26 11.29 6.59
C LEU A 94 36.33 11.43 5.49
N GLU A 95 35.91 11.83 4.31
CA GLU A 95 36.77 12.11 3.15
C GLU A 95 36.21 13.33 2.40
N GLU A 96 37.08 14.06 1.71
CA GLU A 96 36.65 15.17 0.86
C GLU A 96 35.98 14.61 -0.41
N SER A 97 34.74 15.04 -0.65
CA SER A 97 33.97 14.62 -1.82
C SER A 97 34.55 15.22 -3.09
N SER A 98 34.83 14.38 -4.10
CA SER A 98 35.31 14.82 -5.41
C SER A 98 34.30 15.64 -6.22
N VAL A 99 33.01 15.61 -5.81
CA VAL A 99 31.92 16.32 -6.49
C VAL A 99 31.59 17.62 -5.77
N THR A 100 31.42 17.57 -4.45
CA THR A 100 30.94 18.71 -3.66
C THR A 100 32.07 19.50 -3.00
N GLY A 101 33.29 18.95 -2.93
CA GLY A 101 34.42 19.52 -2.19
C GLY A 101 34.21 19.60 -0.68
N ARG A 102 33.17 18.94 -0.15
CA ARG A 102 32.83 18.94 1.28
C ARG A 102 33.36 17.68 1.94
N LEU A 103 33.72 17.81 3.22
CA LEU A 103 34.01 16.65 4.07
C LEU A 103 32.71 15.87 4.33
N GLU A 104 32.60 14.70 3.71
CA GLU A 104 31.44 13.81 3.81
C GLU A 104 31.91 12.39 4.16
N PRO A 105 31.08 11.53 4.78
CA PRO A 105 31.48 10.15 5.01
C PRO A 105 31.64 9.43 3.66
N LYS A 106 32.82 8.81 3.45
CA LYS A 106 33.16 8.03 2.26
C LYS A 106 32.13 6.94 2.02
N GLU A 107 31.72 6.77 0.76
CA GLU A 107 30.85 5.65 0.41
C GLU A 107 31.59 4.31 0.58
N ALA A 108 31.03 3.43 1.40
CA ALA A 108 31.53 2.07 1.57
C ALA A 108 31.54 1.31 0.24
N PRO A 109 32.53 0.42 0.00
CA PRO A 109 32.61 -0.35 -1.24
C PRO A 109 31.32 -1.11 -1.53
N ALA A 110 30.82 -0.99 -2.77
CA ALA A 110 29.54 -1.60 -3.16
C ALA A 110 29.50 -3.13 -2.99
N TRP A 111 30.66 -3.81 -2.97
CA TRP A 111 30.74 -5.26 -2.74
C TRP A 111 30.38 -5.64 -1.30
N GLN A 112 30.74 -4.84 -0.29
CA GLN A 112 30.42 -5.11 1.11
C GLN A 112 28.91 -5.07 1.34
N ARG A 113 28.27 -4.01 0.83
CA ARG A 113 26.82 -3.86 0.86
C ARG A 113 26.13 -4.97 0.07
N ARG A 114 26.63 -5.32 -1.13
CA ARG A 114 26.09 -6.44 -1.91
C ARG A 114 26.20 -7.75 -1.16
N ALA A 115 27.35 -8.06 -0.56
CA ALA A 115 27.55 -9.27 0.22
C ALA A 115 26.56 -9.36 1.39
N PHE A 116 26.39 -8.28 2.17
CA PHE A 116 25.41 -8.26 3.27
C PHE A 116 23.97 -8.50 2.75
N ARG A 117 23.58 -7.85 1.64
CA ARG A 117 22.25 -8.04 1.05
C ARG A 117 21.99 -9.49 0.62
N TYR A 118 22.91 -10.09 -0.12
CA TYR A 118 22.72 -11.43 -0.67
C TYR A 118 22.90 -12.53 0.37
N LEU A 119 23.80 -12.36 1.34
CA LEU A 119 24.13 -13.40 2.33
C LEU A 119 23.33 -13.29 3.63
N VAL A 120 22.79 -12.12 3.95
CA VAL A 120 22.07 -11.88 5.22
C VAL A 120 20.64 -11.44 4.95
N SER A 121 20.45 -10.31 4.25
CA SER A 121 19.10 -9.75 4.07
C SER A 121 18.17 -10.69 3.29
N PHE A 122 18.57 -11.18 2.12
CA PHE A 122 17.71 -12.05 1.31
C PHE A 122 17.38 -13.40 1.97
N PRO A 123 18.34 -14.11 2.61
CA PRO A 123 18.02 -15.32 3.37
C PRO A 123 17.04 -15.06 4.53
N ILE A 124 17.20 -13.96 5.27
CA ILE A 124 16.27 -13.60 6.36
C ILE A 124 14.87 -13.32 5.82
N ILE A 125 14.77 -12.56 4.71
CA ILE A 125 13.48 -12.31 4.05
C ILE A 125 12.85 -13.63 3.61
N GLY A 126 13.62 -14.53 2.99
CA GLY A 126 13.16 -15.86 2.60
C GLY A 126 12.62 -16.68 3.79
N LEU A 127 13.34 -16.68 4.92
CA LEU A 127 12.89 -17.34 6.14
C LEU A 127 11.57 -16.76 6.67
N CYS A 128 11.42 -15.44 6.66
CA CYS A 128 10.19 -14.77 7.05
C CYS A 128 9.01 -15.14 6.13
N LEU A 129 9.25 -15.26 4.81
CA LEU A 129 8.22 -15.70 3.86
C LEU A 129 7.80 -17.15 4.08
N VAL A 130 8.74 -18.03 4.43
CA VAL A 130 8.43 -19.41 4.82
C VAL A 130 7.59 -19.44 6.11
N LEU A 131 7.92 -18.61 7.10
CA LEU A 131 7.13 -18.49 8.34
C LEU A 131 5.70 -18.05 8.05
N VAL A 132 5.51 -17.06 7.17
CA VAL A 132 4.17 -16.61 6.72
C VAL A 132 3.39 -17.76 6.11
N PHE A 133 4.01 -18.58 5.25
CA PHE A 133 3.36 -19.75 4.67
C PHE A 133 2.94 -20.77 5.74
N VAL A 134 3.79 -21.03 6.74
CA VAL A 134 3.48 -21.94 7.86
C VAL A 134 2.32 -21.42 8.69
N VAL A 135 2.35 -20.14 9.11
CA VAL A 135 1.27 -19.52 9.89
C VAL A 135 -0.04 -19.53 9.11
N MET A 136 -0.01 -19.18 7.83
CA MET A 136 -1.16 -19.27 6.94
C MET A 136 -1.74 -20.68 6.91
N PHE A 137 -0.91 -21.70 6.69
CA PHE A 137 -1.36 -23.09 6.64
C PHE A 137 -2.00 -23.55 7.96
N LEU A 138 -1.39 -23.20 9.10
CA LEU A 138 -1.93 -23.49 10.43
C LEU A 138 -3.30 -22.81 10.64
N MET A 139 -3.44 -21.54 10.25
CA MET A 139 -4.70 -20.80 10.37
C MET A 139 -5.80 -21.41 9.48
N LEU A 140 -5.48 -21.83 8.26
CA LEU A 140 -6.43 -22.52 7.38
C LEU A 140 -6.83 -23.89 7.95
N ARG A 141 -5.89 -24.64 8.54
CA ARG A 141 -6.22 -25.90 9.23
C ARG A 141 -7.13 -25.67 10.42
N LEU A 142 -6.89 -24.62 11.21
CA LEU A 142 -7.75 -24.23 12.32
C LEU A 142 -9.17 -23.87 11.85
N GLN A 143 -9.29 -23.15 10.72
CA GLN A 143 -10.58 -22.83 10.10
C GLN A 143 -11.36 -24.09 9.72
N VAL A 144 -10.72 -25.04 9.04
CA VAL A 144 -11.34 -26.32 8.65
C VAL A 144 -11.73 -27.14 9.88
N PHE A 145 -10.85 -27.22 10.87
CA PHE A 145 -11.13 -27.92 12.12
C PHE A 145 -12.34 -27.32 12.84
N ARG A 146 -12.42 -25.98 12.93
CA ARG A 146 -13.57 -25.31 13.54
C ARG A 146 -14.86 -25.55 12.76
N HIS A 147 -14.80 -25.48 11.43
CA HIS A 147 -15.95 -25.75 10.58
C HIS A 147 -16.50 -27.16 10.78
N ASN A 148 -15.63 -28.16 10.97
CA ASN A 148 -16.06 -29.53 11.24
C ASN A 148 -16.70 -29.72 12.63
N LEU A 149 -16.35 -28.89 13.61
CA LEU A 149 -16.95 -28.90 14.96
C LEU A 149 -18.32 -28.20 15.02
N ASP A 150 -18.56 -27.22 14.14
CA ASP A 150 -19.75 -26.35 14.16
C ASP A 150 -21.02 -27.01 13.55
N GLN A 151 -21.20 -28.33 13.64
CA GLN A 151 -22.48 -28.99 13.35
C GLN A 151 -23.62 -28.65 14.34
N GLY A 152 -23.45 -27.63 15.22
CA GLY A 152 -24.50 -27.14 16.12
C GLY A 152 -24.34 -25.66 16.56
N VAL A 153 -25.49 -25.00 16.75
CA VAL A 153 -25.90 -23.73 17.43
C VAL A 153 -25.00 -22.48 17.38
N PHE A 154 -23.67 -22.56 17.38
CA PHE A 154 -22.79 -21.40 17.55
C PHE A 154 -22.29 -20.75 16.24
N SER A 155 -23.22 -20.32 15.38
CA SER A 155 -22.90 -19.73 14.06
C SER A 155 -21.98 -18.49 14.13
N CYS A 156 -22.06 -17.69 15.21
CA CYS A 156 -21.23 -16.50 15.41
C CYS A 156 -19.73 -16.82 15.63
N LEU A 157 -19.38 -18.00 16.17
CA LEU A 157 -17.99 -18.38 16.41
C LEU A 157 -17.22 -18.69 15.11
N SER A 158 -17.91 -18.89 13.98
CA SER A 158 -17.28 -19.13 12.67
C SER A 158 -16.47 -17.94 12.13
N VAL A 159 -16.71 -16.73 12.65
CA VAL A 159 -16.00 -15.49 12.29
C VAL A 159 -14.64 -15.39 12.99
N ILE A 160 -14.48 -16.04 14.15
CA ILE A 160 -13.28 -15.93 15.00
C ILE A 160 -12.01 -16.34 14.25
N PRO A 161 -11.93 -17.50 13.57
CA PRO A 161 -10.72 -17.88 12.82
C PRO A 161 -10.35 -16.90 11.69
N LYS A 162 -11.33 -16.21 11.11
CA LYS A 162 -11.10 -15.20 10.05
C LYS A 162 -10.52 -13.91 10.63
N VAL A 163 -11.07 -13.46 11.77
CA VAL A 163 -10.55 -12.30 12.52
C VAL A 163 -9.16 -12.60 13.09
N LEU A 164 -8.92 -13.81 13.59
CA LEU A 164 -7.60 -14.26 14.05
C LEU A 164 -6.58 -14.26 12.92
N LEU A 165 -6.96 -14.70 11.72
CA LEU A 165 -6.08 -14.62 10.54
C LEU A 165 -5.73 -13.16 10.21
N ALA A 166 -6.72 -12.25 10.21
CA ALA A 166 -6.47 -10.82 9.99
C ALA A 166 -5.53 -10.23 11.07
N GLY A 167 -5.73 -10.58 12.34
CA GLY A 167 -4.85 -10.18 13.44
C GLY A 167 -3.44 -10.76 13.36
N ALA A 168 -3.29 -12.00 12.89
CA ALA A 168 -1.99 -12.61 12.65
C ALA A 168 -1.23 -11.89 11.51
N ILE A 169 -1.94 -11.53 10.43
CA ILE A 169 -1.37 -10.75 9.32
C ILE A 169 -0.84 -9.41 9.83
N THR A 170 -1.65 -8.64 10.58
CA THR A 170 -1.24 -7.33 11.09
C THR A 170 -0.06 -7.40 12.06
N LEU A 171 -0.03 -8.41 12.93
CA LEU A 171 1.09 -8.63 13.85
C LEU A 171 2.39 -8.98 13.11
N MET A 172 2.33 -9.86 12.11
CA MET A 172 3.48 -10.24 11.31
C MET A 172 4.01 -9.07 10.48
N ASP A 173 3.13 -8.25 9.89
CA ASP A 173 3.50 -7.05 9.14
C ASP A 173 4.30 -6.07 10.01
N GLU A 174 3.85 -5.83 11.26
CA GLU A 174 4.58 -4.93 12.18
C GLU A 174 5.92 -5.52 12.63
N ALA A 175 5.95 -6.81 12.97
CA ALA A 175 7.18 -7.49 13.36
C ALA A 175 8.21 -7.45 12.23
N TYR A 176 7.78 -7.72 11.00
CA TYR A 176 8.63 -7.67 9.82
C TYR A 176 9.06 -6.24 9.48
N TYR A 177 8.20 -5.23 9.64
CA TYR A 177 8.60 -3.84 9.41
C TYR A 177 9.78 -3.43 10.31
N LYS A 178 9.73 -3.76 11.60
CA LYS A 178 10.84 -3.52 12.54
C LYS A 178 12.12 -4.24 12.12
N LEU A 179 12.00 -5.50 11.67
CA LEU A 179 13.12 -6.27 11.15
C LEU A 179 13.69 -5.67 9.85
N ALA A 180 12.83 -5.23 8.94
CA ALA A 180 13.21 -4.64 7.66
C ALA A 180 13.95 -3.31 7.87
N VAL A 181 13.50 -2.46 8.79
CA VAL A 181 14.21 -1.24 9.19
C VAL A 181 15.60 -1.59 9.73
N TRP A 182 15.69 -2.57 10.64
CA TRP A 182 16.97 -3.03 11.18
C TRP A 182 17.93 -3.54 10.08
N LEU A 183 17.44 -4.36 9.14
CA LEU A 183 18.23 -4.85 8.00
C LEU A 183 18.70 -3.69 7.12
N ASN A 184 17.81 -2.74 6.83
CA ASN A 184 18.09 -1.62 5.94
C ASN A 184 19.09 -0.63 6.57
N ASP A 185 19.04 -0.43 7.89
CA ASP A 185 20.03 0.34 8.63
C ASP A 185 21.40 -0.34 8.64
N LYS A 186 21.45 -1.68 8.70
CA LYS A 186 22.71 -2.45 8.58
C LYS A 186 23.28 -2.44 7.17
N GLU A 187 22.44 -2.35 6.14
CA GLU A 187 22.87 -2.18 4.73
C GLU A 187 23.53 -0.82 4.47
N ASN A 188 23.35 0.15 5.37
CA ASN A 188 24.01 1.46 5.41
C ASN A 188 24.00 2.18 4.05
N TYR A 189 22.83 2.64 3.62
CA TYR A 189 22.67 3.44 2.40
C TYR A 189 23.12 4.89 2.60
N ARG A 190 23.88 5.43 1.63
CA ARG A 190 24.33 6.83 1.62
C ARG A 190 23.16 7.80 1.53
N LEU A 191 22.23 7.58 0.60
CA LEU A 191 21.15 8.51 0.30
C LEU A 191 19.84 8.11 0.95
N GLN A 192 19.05 9.10 1.35
CA GLN A 192 17.72 8.89 1.94
C GLN A 192 16.77 8.24 0.93
N SER A 193 16.79 8.70 -0.32
CA SER A 193 16.00 8.13 -1.43
C SER A 193 16.28 6.64 -1.64
N LYS A 194 17.56 6.24 -1.69
CA LYS A 194 17.96 4.83 -1.81
C LYS A 194 17.58 3.99 -0.59
N TYR A 195 17.75 4.55 0.61
CA TYR A 195 17.32 3.89 1.84
C TYR A 195 15.81 3.58 1.79
N GLU A 196 14.99 4.58 1.49
CA GLU A 196 13.54 4.44 1.40
C GLU A 196 13.13 3.45 0.30
N ASN A 197 13.69 3.55 -0.91
CA ASN A 197 13.38 2.64 -2.02
C ASN A 197 13.64 1.16 -1.68
N HIS A 198 14.77 0.87 -1.03
CA HIS A 198 15.09 -0.49 -0.62
C HIS A 198 14.26 -0.98 0.56
N LEU A 199 13.87 -0.09 1.49
CA LEU A 199 12.94 -0.43 2.56
C LEU A 199 11.55 -0.75 1.97
N ILE A 200 11.07 0.09 1.05
CA ILE A 200 9.80 -0.12 0.33
C ILE A 200 9.77 -1.46 -0.35
N ALA A 201 10.81 -1.82 -1.11
CA ALA A 201 10.86 -3.11 -1.79
C ALA A 201 10.78 -4.30 -0.81
N LYS A 202 11.50 -4.26 0.32
CA LYS A 202 11.50 -5.34 1.32
C LYS A 202 10.14 -5.52 1.98
N VAL A 203 9.51 -4.41 2.38
CA VAL A 203 8.25 -4.41 3.12
C VAL A 203 7.06 -4.68 2.20
N ALA A 204 7.02 -4.06 1.02
CA ALA A 204 5.97 -4.32 0.05
C ALA A 204 5.96 -5.78 -0.41
N LEU A 205 7.13 -6.40 -0.65
CA LEU A 205 7.22 -7.81 -1.00
C LEU A 205 6.65 -8.71 0.10
N PHE A 206 7.09 -8.51 1.35
CA PHE A 206 6.62 -9.31 2.47
C PHE A 206 5.12 -9.16 2.68
N GLN A 207 4.63 -7.93 2.70
CA GLN A 207 3.22 -7.69 2.96
C GLN A 207 2.33 -8.14 1.80
N PHE A 208 2.79 -8.07 0.56
CA PHE A 208 2.10 -8.67 -0.59
C PHE A 208 1.91 -10.17 -0.36
N VAL A 209 2.97 -10.91 -0.03
CA VAL A 209 2.86 -12.34 0.25
C VAL A 209 1.96 -12.58 1.47
N ASN A 210 2.18 -11.87 2.57
CA ASN A 210 1.40 -12.04 3.80
C ASN A 210 -0.11 -11.77 3.61
N SER A 211 -0.46 -10.78 2.79
CA SER A 211 -1.85 -10.40 2.53
C SER A 211 -2.54 -11.31 1.51
N PHE A 212 -1.85 -11.74 0.45
CA PHE A 212 -2.48 -12.43 -0.69
C PHE A 212 -2.24 -13.93 -0.75
N LEU A 213 -1.23 -14.47 -0.05
CA LEU A 213 -0.88 -15.91 -0.13
C LEU A 213 -2.05 -16.81 0.27
N SER A 214 -2.80 -16.42 1.30
CA SER A 214 -4.00 -17.14 1.76
C SER A 214 -5.09 -17.17 0.68
N LEU A 215 -5.29 -16.06 -0.03
CA LEU A 215 -6.26 -15.94 -1.12
C LEU A 215 -5.80 -16.75 -2.34
N PHE A 216 -4.51 -16.70 -2.70
CA PHE A 216 -3.95 -17.53 -3.78
C PHE A 216 -4.08 -19.01 -3.50
N TYR A 217 -3.85 -19.45 -2.26
CA TYR A 217 -4.05 -20.83 -1.85
C TYR A 217 -5.51 -21.27 -2.06
N ILE A 218 -6.47 -20.44 -1.65
CA ILE A 218 -7.90 -20.78 -1.81
C ILE A 218 -8.30 -20.76 -3.29
N ALA A 219 -7.87 -19.75 -4.03
CA ALA A 219 -8.20 -19.57 -5.44
C ALA A 219 -7.66 -20.70 -6.32
N PHE A 220 -6.39 -21.07 -6.18
CA PHE A 220 -5.69 -21.93 -7.13
C PHE A 220 -5.51 -23.37 -6.65
N TYR A 221 -5.30 -23.57 -5.35
CA TYR A 221 -5.13 -24.91 -4.78
C TYR A 221 -6.46 -25.53 -4.35
N LEU A 222 -7.25 -24.84 -3.50
CA LEU A 222 -8.56 -25.36 -3.08
C LEU A 222 -9.64 -25.21 -4.16
N ARG A 223 -9.51 -24.20 -5.04
CA ARG A 223 -10.46 -23.89 -6.13
C ARG A 223 -11.88 -23.63 -5.63
N ASP A 224 -12.01 -23.05 -4.44
CA ASP A 224 -13.28 -22.78 -3.78
C ASP A 224 -13.61 -21.28 -3.88
N GLN A 225 -14.49 -20.93 -4.82
CA GLN A 225 -14.84 -19.54 -5.11
C GLN A 225 -15.66 -18.89 -3.99
N ASP A 226 -16.48 -19.67 -3.28
CA ASP A 226 -17.31 -19.13 -2.20
C ASP A 226 -16.47 -18.83 -0.97
N LYS A 227 -15.52 -19.72 -0.62
CA LYS A 227 -14.52 -19.42 0.41
C LYS A 227 -13.62 -18.24 0.03
N LEU A 228 -13.26 -18.12 -1.25
CA LEU A 228 -12.46 -16.99 -1.72
C LEU A 228 -13.20 -15.67 -1.52
N LYS A 229 -14.47 -15.59 -1.93
CA LYS A 229 -15.32 -14.42 -1.72
C LYS A 229 -15.46 -14.07 -0.25
N GLU A 230 -15.76 -15.07 0.58
CA GLU A 230 -15.96 -14.88 2.01
C GLU A 230 -14.69 -14.40 2.71
N GLN A 231 -13.54 -15.01 2.39
CA GLN A 231 -12.26 -14.59 2.97
C GLN A 231 -11.84 -13.20 2.50
N LEU A 232 -12.03 -12.88 1.22
CA LEU A 232 -11.72 -11.56 0.68
C LEU A 232 -12.59 -10.47 1.34
N ALA A 233 -13.89 -10.69 1.47
CA ALA A 233 -14.80 -9.77 2.16
C ALA A 233 -14.40 -9.62 3.65
N GLY A 234 -14.12 -10.74 4.33
CA GLY A 234 -13.66 -10.75 5.70
C GLY A 234 -12.36 -9.98 5.92
N LEU A 235 -11.37 -10.14 5.02
CA LEU A 235 -10.10 -9.41 5.08
C LEU A 235 -10.28 -7.92 4.79
N LEU A 236 -11.05 -7.54 3.77
CA LEU A 236 -11.32 -6.13 3.45
C LEU A 236 -11.99 -5.41 4.62
N ILE A 237 -13.05 -5.99 5.19
CA ILE A 237 -13.78 -5.38 6.30
C ILE A 237 -12.93 -5.36 7.58
N SER A 238 -12.33 -6.49 7.96
CA SER A 238 -11.57 -6.59 9.22
C SER A 238 -10.34 -5.71 9.19
N ARG A 239 -9.60 -5.71 8.07
CA ARG A 239 -8.41 -4.89 7.91
C ARG A 239 -8.76 -3.41 7.99
N GLN A 240 -9.90 -3.00 7.43
CA GLN A 240 -10.29 -1.61 7.51
C GLN A 240 -10.66 -1.16 8.91
N ILE A 241 -11.44 -1.97 9.63
CA ILE A 241 -11.83 -1.65 11.00
C ILE A 241 -10.58 -1.59 11.89
N ILE A 242 -9.70 -2.59 11.78
CA ILE A 242 -8.47 -2.66 12.58
C ILE A 242 -7.52 -1.51 12.21
N GLY A 243 -7.39 -1.18 10.93
CA GLY A 243 -6.59 -0.06 10.42
C GLY A 243 -7.07 1.27 10.97
N ASN A 244 -8.33 1.65 10.69
CA ASN A 244 -8.91 2.91 11.15
C ASN A 244 -8.83 3.09 12.69
N LEU A 245 -9.07 2.02 13.45
CA LEU A 245 -8.96 2.05 14.91
C LEU A 245 -7.52 2.29 15.36
N ARG A 246 -6.56 1.63 14.73
CA ARG A 246 -5.14 1.72 15.09
C ARG A 246 -4.51 3.04 14.67
N GLU A 247 -4.85 3.55 13.49
CA GLU A 247 -4.16 4.70 12.89
C GLU A 247 -4.66 6.05 13.41
N SER A 248 -5.98 6.15 13.64
CA SER A 248 -6.60 7.44 13.96
C SER A 248 -7.28 7.42 15.32
N ALA A 249 -8.13 6.43 15.61
CA ALA A 249 -8.94 6.43 16.83
C ALA A 249 -8.09 6.24 18.10
N TRP A 250 -7.23 5.23 18.12
CA TRP A 250 -6.42 4.89 19.30
C TRP A 250 -5.40 5.99 19.65
N PRO A 251 -4.58 6.50 18.71
CA PRO A 251 -3.62 7.55 19.02
C PRO A 251 -4.29 8.83 19.51
N TYR A 252 -5.44 9.19 18.92
CA TYR A 252 -6.23 10.34 19.35
C TYR A 252 -6.75 10.17 20.77
N LEU A 253 -7.36 9.03 21.11
CA LEU A 253 -7.87 8.77 22.46
C LEU A 253 -6.74 8.80 23.51
N VAL A 254 -5.58 8.22 23.19
CA VAL A 254 -4.40 8.25 24.05
C VAL A 254 -3.91 9.69 24.25
N GLU A 255 -3.88 10.51 23.20
CA GLU A 255 -3.43 11.90 23.29
C GLU A 255 -4.43 12.76 24.07
N GLN A 256 -5.74 12.63 23.83
CA GLN A 256 -6.76 13.31 24.62
C GLN A 256 -6.66 12.96 26.11
N TRP A 257 -6.42 11.69 26.42
CA TRP A 257 -6.22 11.25 27.79
C TRP A 257 -4.92 11.80 28.39
N ARG A 258 -3.83 11.87 27.60
CA ARG A 258 -2.56 12.47 28.02
C ARG A 258 -2.70 13.97 28.31
N LEU A 259 -3.35 14.71 27.41
CA LEU A 259 -3.62 16.15 27.57
C LEU A 259 -4.51 16.42 28.78
N ALA A 260 -5.55 15.61 28.99
CA ALA A 260 -6.36 15.67 30.21
C ALA A 260 -5.49 15.45 31.45
N LYS A 261 -4.64 14.43 31.47
CA LYS A 261 -3.72 14.17 32.59
C LYS A 261 -2.73 15.32 32.82
N LEU A 262 -2.19 15.94 31.77
CA LEU A 262 -1.32 17.11 31.89
C LEU A 262 -2.06 18.30 32.49
N SER A 263 -3.31 18.57 32.08
CA SER A 263 -4.13 19.63 32.68
C SER A 263 -4.40 19.41 34.18
N PHE A 264 -4.52 18.16 34.63
CA PHE A 264 -4.73 17.82 36.04
C PHE A 264 -3.43 17.77 36.87
N LYS A 265 -2.29 17.47 36.24
CA LYS A 265 -0.99 17.28 36.93
C LYS A 265 -0.21 18.57 37.12
N ILE A 266 -0.71 19.71 36.63
CA ILE A 266 -0.19 21.04 36.98
C ILE A 266 -0.57 21.29 38.45
N PRO A 267 0.36 21.13 39.41
CA PRO A 267 0.04 21.23 40.82
C PRO A 267 -0.30 22.68 41.15
N SER A 268 -1.26 22.86 42.04
CA SER A 268 -1.57 24.10 42.74
C SER A 268 -0.42 24.60 43.65
N GLU A 269 0.84 24.29 43.35
CA GLU A 269 2.02 24.64 44.16
C GLU A 269 2.48 26.10 43.97
N PHE A 270 1.85 26.85 43.08
CA PHE A 270 2.03 28.31 42.92
C PHE A 270 0.86 29.14 43.49
N SER A 271 0.03 28.57 44.37
CA SER A 271 -1.13 29.24 44.98
C SER A 271 -0.78 30.25 46.10
N ALA A 272 0.50 30.63 46.23
CA ALA A 272 0.96 31.61 47.24
C ALA A 272 1.06 33.05 46.69
N SER A 273 0.63 33.31 45.45
CA SER A 273 0.51 34.68 44.90
C SER A 273 -0.94 35.01 44.54
N SER A 274 -1.43 36.17 44.99
CA SER A 274 -2.82 36.67 44.86
C SER A 274 -3.30 36.98 43.43
N THR A 275 -2.54 36.60 42.41
CA THR A 275 -2.94 36.64 41.00
C THR A 275 -2.65 35.27 40.39
N PRO A 276 -3.67 34.54 39.88
CA PRO A 276 -3.44 33.23 39.29
C PRO A 276 -2.71 33.43 37.96
N PRO A 277 -1.46 32.95 37.77
CA PRO A 277 -0.87 32.96 36.46
C PRO A 277 -1.61 31.92 35.62
N LYS A 278 -2.45 32.37 34.68
CA LYS A 278 -2.92 31.53 33.57
C LYS A 278 -1.72 31.16 32.70
N ARG A 279 -0.90 30.19 33.12
CA ARG A 279 0.01 29.49 32.20
C ARG A 279 -0.84 28.52 31.39
N SER A 280 -1.45 29.03 30.32
CA SER A 280 -1.92 28.20 29.22
C SER A 280 -0.72 27.41 28.70
N ILE A 281 -0.82 26.08 28.62
CA ILE A 281 0.19 25.23 27.99
C ILE A 281 0.57 25.88 26.65
N GLY A 282 1.84 26.16 26.45
CA GLY A 282 2.30 26.83 25.23
C GLY A 282 2.07 25.92 24.02
N GLN A 283 1.75 26.51 22.86
CA GLN A 283 1.53 25.73 21.64
C GLN A 283 2.69 24.78 21.32
N ALA A 284 3.93 25.23 21.51
CA ALA A 284 5.12 24.41 21.30
C ALA A 284 5.19 23.19 22.24
N GLU A 285 4.70 23.30 23.47
CA GLU A 285 4.68 22.19 24.43
C GLU A 285 3.64 21.15 24.01
N VAL A 286 2.45 21.60 23.58
CA VAL A 286 1.42 20.73 22.99
C VAL A 286 1.94 20.04 21.72
N GLU A 287 2.52 20.78 20.80
CA GLU A 287 3.05 20.21 19.56
C GLU A 287 4.19 19.22 19.84
N SER A 288 5.03 19.49 20.84
CA SER A 288 6.11 18.56 21.22
C SER A 288 5.60 17.24 21.80
N SER A 289 4.38 17.18 22.36
CA SER A 289 3.79 15.95 22.88
C SER A 289 3.15 15.07 21.81
N LEU A 290 2.86 15.62 20.63
CA LEU A 290 2.29 14.88 19.50
C LEU A 290 3.27 13.85 18.94
N TYR A 291 2.72 12.84 18.24
CA TYR A 291 3.53 11.80 17.61
C TYR A 291 4.32 12.35 16.43
N LYS A 292 5.52 11.83 16.20
CA LYS A 292 6.30 12.18 15.00
C LYS A 292 5.74 11.44 13.79
N TYR A 293 5.50 12.15 12.69
CA TYR A 293 5.10 11.52 11.44
C TYR A 293 6.32 10.91 10.73
N ASP A 294 6.33 9.57 10.59
CA ASP A 294 7.43 8.81 9.98
C ASP A 294 7.40 8.82 8.44
N GLY A 295 6.47 9.56 7.84
CA GLY A 295 6.31 9.71 6.39
C GLY A 295 5.14 8.90 5.84
N THR A 296 4.91 9.06 4.53
CA THR A 296 3.76 8.46 3.81
C THR A 296 3.92 6.97 3.51
N PHE A 297 4.88 6.30 4.16
CA PHE A 297 5.25 4.92 3.81
C PHE A 297 4.11 3.93 4.09
N SER A 298 3.57 3.94 5.30
CA SER A 298 2.43 3.09 5.70
C SER A 298 1.20 3.38 4.85
N ASP A 299 0.95 4.68 4.62
CA ASP A 299 -0.25 5.15 3.93
C ASP A 299 -0.25 4.68 2.46
N HIS A 300 0.88 4.75 1.75
CA HIS A 300 0.99 4.21 0.39
C HIS A 300 0.84 2.69 0.34
N LEU A 301 1.41 2.02 1.32
CA LEU A 301 1.43 0.57 1.41
C LEU A 301 0.02 -0.01 1.63
N GLU A 302 -0.76 0.64 2.48
CA GLU A 302 -2.16 0.28 2.70
C GLU A 302 -2.97 0.35 1.40
N MET A 303 -2.87 1.48 0.70
CA MET A 303 -3.55 1.69 -0.57
C MET A 303 -3.08 0.73 -1.67
N LEU A 304 -1.79 0.37 -1.70
CA LEU A 304 -1.26 -0.65 -2.62
C LEU A 304 -1.92 -2.01 -2.37
N VAL A 305 -2.02 -2.44 -1.11
CA VAL A 305 -2.65 -3.72 -0.76
C VAL A 305 -4.14 -3.69 -1.06
N GLN A 306 -4.83 -2.57 -0.78
CA GLN A 306 -6.24 -2.41 -1.09
C GLN A 306 -6.50 -2.49 -2.61
N MET A 307 -5.69 -1.81 -3.43
CA MET A 307 -5.72 -1.95 -4.90
C MET A 307 -5.54 -3.42 -5.31
N GLY A 308 -4.64 -4.14 -4.65
CA GLY A 308 -4.43 -5.55 -4.94
C GLY A 308 -5.68 -6.41 -4.69
N TYR A 309 -6.41 -6.17 -3.60
CA TYR A 309 -7.68 -6.87 -3.35
C TYR A 309 -8.74 -6.60 -4.43
N VAL A 310 -8.81 -5.36 -4.92
CA VAL A 310 -9.78 -4.97 -5.96
C VAL A 310 -9.41 -5.54 -7.33
N VAL A 311 -8.13 -5.49 -7.70
CA VAL A 311 -7.70 -5.79 -9.07
C VAL A 311 -7.33 -7.26 -9.26
N LEU A 312 -6.71 -7.94 -8.29
CA LEU A 312 -6.30 -9.35 -8.45
C LEU A 312 -7.49 -10.31 -8.44
N PHE A 313 -8.51 -10.04 -7.63
CA PHE A 313 -9.60 -10.98 -7.37
C PHE A 313 -10.97 -10.49 -7.88
N SER A 314 -10.98 -9.57 -8.85
CA SER A 314 -12.22 -8.99 -9.40
C SER A 314 -13.19 -10.02 -9.98
N ALA A 315 -12.66 -11.09 -10.60
CA ALA A 315 -13.49 -12.18 -11.12
C ALA A 315 -14.29 -12.90 -10.02
N ALA A 316 -13.75 -12.95 -8.80
CA ALA A 316 -14.38 -13.62 -7.67
C ALA A 316 -15.34 -12.69 -6.92
N PHE A 317 -14.96 -11.44 -6.66
CA PHE A 317 -15.77 -10.52 -5.84
C PHE A 317 -15.91 -9.12 -6.48
N PRO A 318 -16.90 -8.93 -7.37
CA PRO A 318 -17.13 -7.64 -8.03
C PRO A 318 -17.42 -6.47 -7.08
N LEU A 319 -17.95 -6.75 -5.89
CA LEU A 319 -18.23 -5.72 -4.87
C LEU A 319 -16.97 -5.18 -4.17
N ALA A 320 -15.79 -5.76 -4.41
CA ALA A 320 -14.53 -5.27 -3.84
C ALA A 320 -14.31 -3.78 -4.11
N GLY A 321 -14.64 -3.32 -5.33
CA GLY A 321 -14.53 -1.92 -5.72
C GLY A 321 -15.43 -0.99 -4.90
N LEU A 322 -16.64 -1.42 -4.56
CA LEU A 322 -17.56 -0.66 -3.71
C LEU A 322 -17.05 -0.56 -2.28
N CYS A 323 -16.58 -1.68 -1.71
CA CYS A 323 -15.98 -1.69 -0.37
C CYS A 323 -14.75 -0.78 -0.31
N ALA A 324 -13.90 -0.84 -1.34
CA ALA A 324 -12.72 0.01 -1.45
C ALA A 324 -13.07 1.49 -1.60
N LEU A 325 -14.09 1.82 -2.40
CA LEU A 325 -14.56 3.20 -2.56
C LEU A 325 -15.08 3.77 -1.23
N ALA A 326 -15.95 3.02 -0.55
CA ALA A 326 -16.47 3.42 0.77
C ALA A 326 -15.33 3.61 1.77
N ASN A 327 -14.32 2.74 1.71
CA ASN A 327 -13.15 2.94 2.54
C ASN A 327 -12.42 4.24 2.23
N ASN A 328 -12.03 4.47 0.97
CA ASN A 328 -11.21 5.63 0.65
C ASN A 328 -11.89 6.97 0.99
N LEU A 329 -13.23 7.03 0.93
CA LEU A 329 -13.98 8.21 1.36
C LEU A 329 -13.78 8.51 2.87
N LEU A 330 -13.67 7.47 3.69
CA LEU A 330 -13.30 7.60 5.10
C LEU A 330 -11.80 7.86 5.25
N GLU A 331 -10.96 7.18 4.49
CA GLU A 331 -9.49 7.26 4.56
C GLU A 331 -8.99 8.67 4.31
N ILE A 332 -9.50 9.36 3.27
CA ILE A 332 -9.14 10.75 2.98
C ILE A 332 -9.34 11.65 4.21
N ARG A 333 -10.39 11.40 4.99
CA ARG A 333 -10.70 12.18 6.19
C ARG A 333 -9.91 11.70 7.40
N SER A 334 -9.74 10.39 7.55
CA SER A 334 -8.94 9.74 8.60
C SER A 334 -7.49 10.23 8.54
N ASP A 335 -6.85 10.19 7.37
CA ASP A 335 -5.48 10.63 7.17
C ASP A 335 -5.30 12.14 7.34
N ALA A 336 -6.26 12.93 6.87
CA ALA A 336 -6.24 14.37 7.10
C ALA A 336 -6.33 14.69 8.60
N PHE A 337 -7.18 13.96 9.33
CA PHE A 337 -7.29 14.09 10.78
C PHE A 337 -6.01 13.64 11.50
N LYS A 338 -5.41 12.52 11.08
CA LYS A 338 -4.14 11.98 11.57
C LYS A 338 -3.01 13.01 11.47
N LEU A 339 -2.92 13.75 10.37
CA LEU A 339 -1.91 14.81 10.20
C LEU A 339 -2.23 16.11 10.93
N ALA A 340 -3.51 16.45 11.09
CA ALA A 340 -3.91 17.72 11.70
C ALA A 340 -3.96 17.69 13.24
N HIS A 341 -4.28 16.54 13.85
CA HIS A 341 -4.59 16.46 15.29
C HIS A 341 -3.76 15.43 16.07
N VAL A 342 -3.10 14.47 15.39
CA VAL A 342 -2.37 13.38 16.07
C VAL A 342 -0.86 13.55 15.96
N HIS A 343 -0.39 14.07 14.82
CA HIS A 343 1.03 14.16 14.53
C HIS A 343 1.56 15.58 14.54
N GLN A 344 2.85 15.69 14.84
CA GLN A 344 3.66 16.88 14.57
C GLN A 344 3.67 17.17 13.07
N ARG A 345 3.71 18.46 12.71
CA ARG A 345 3.85 18.87 11.31
C ARG A 345 5.15 18.30 10.73
N PRO A 346 5.08 17.46 9.68
CA PRO A 346 6.28 16.92 9.06
C PRO A 346 7.05 17.99 8.30
N PHE A 347 8.37 17.78 8.17
CA PHE A 347 9.20 18.59 7.29
C PHE A 347 8.82 18.33 5.83
N GLY A 348 8.52 19.41 5.09
CA GLY A 348 8.17 19.33 3.68
C GLY A 348 9.32 18.80 2.84
N GLN A 349 9.07 17.72 2.10
CA GLN A 349 10.02 17.12 1.16
C GLN A 349 9.60 17.39 -0.28
N ARG A 350 10.57 17.77 -1.12
CA ARG A 350 10.39 17.90 -2.57
C ARG A 350 10.64 16.54 -3.22
N VAL A 351 9.67 16.06 -3.99
CA VAL A 351 9.75 14.78 -4.72
C VAL A 351 9.10 14.97 -6.09
N ALA A 352 9.68 14.38 -7.14
CA ALA A 352 9.12 14.43 -8.48
C ALA A 352 8.03 13.38 -8.72
N ASN A 353 7.99 12.32 -7.91
CA ASN A 353 7.05 11.20 -8.06
C ASN A 353 6.92 10.42 -6.74
N ILE A 354 6.03 9.43 -6.74
CA ILE A 354 5.84 8.49 -5.61
C ILE A 354 6.96 7.44 -5.51
N GLY A 355 8.01 7.54 -6.33
CA GLY A 355 9.18 6.66 -6.30
C GLY A 355 8.87 5.20 -6.63
N THR A 356 9.46 4.29 -5.85
CA THR A 356 9.35 2.84 -6.06
C THR A 356 7.90 2.33 -5.98
N TRP A 357 6.97 3.08 -5.37
CA TRP A 357 5.55 2.76 -5.38
C TRP A 357 4.96 2.69 -6.79
N GLN A 358 5.41 3.53 -7.73
CA GLN A 358 4.97 3.46 -9.12
C GLN A 358 5.37 2.11 -9.75
N ASN A 359 6.57 1.62 -9.43
CA ASN A 359 7.03 0.31 -9.89
C ASN A 359 6.21 -0.82 -9.26
N ALA A 360 5.90 -0.72 -7.97
CA ALA A 360 5.05 -1.69 -7.26
C ALA A 360 3.64 -1.76 -7.86
N LEU A 361 3.02 -0.62 -8.17
CA LEU A 361 1.74 -0.53 -8.87
C LEU A 361 1.81 -1.14 -10.28
N GLY A 362 2.91 -0.89 -11.00
CA GLY A 362 3.18 -1.51 -12.30
C GLY A 362 3.24 -3.05 -12.22
N MET A 363 3.98 -3.60 -11.27
CA MET A 363 4.06 -5.04 -11.01
C MET A 363 2.70 -5.63 -10.60
N LEU A 364 1.96 -4.92 -9.75
CA LEU A 364 0.61 -5.33 -9.35
C LEU A 364 -0.33 -5.42 -10.56
N GLY A 365 -0.27 -4.44 -11.46
CA GLY A 365 -1.05 -4.46 -12.69
C GLY A 365 -0.68 -5.61 -13.65
N LEU A 366 0.59 -6.03 -13.69
CA LEU A 366 0.99 -7.23 -14.43
C LEU A 366 0.45 -8.50 -13.76
N ALA A 367 0.61 -8.62 -12.44
CA ALA A 367 0.09 -9.75 -11.67
C ALA A 367 -1.44 -9.87 -11.82
N ALA A 368 -2.16 -8.75 -11.86
CA ALA A 368 -3.60 -8.71 -12.09
C ALA A 368 -4.05 -9.40 -13.39
N VAL A 369 -3.33 -9.17 -14.49
CA VAL A 369 -3.64 -9.83 -15.77
C VAL A 369 -3.53 -11.35 -15.62
N ILE A 370 -2.41 -11.81 -15.07
CA ILE A 370 -2.11 -13.24 -14.89
C ILE A 370 -3.15 -13.89 -13.97
N VAL A 371 -3.41 -13.28 -12.81
CA VAL A 371 -4.32 -13.83 -11.79
C VAL A 371 -5.76 -13.88 -12.29
N ASN A 372 -6.27 -12.83 -12.94
CA ASN A 372 -7.64 -12.88 -13.47
C ASN A 372 -7.78 -13.90 -14.59
N CYS A 373 -6.80 -14.02 -15.50
CA CYS A 373 -6.84 -15.04 -16.54
C CYS A 373 -6.82 -16.47 -15.94
N ALA A 374 -5.98 -16.70 -14.94
CA ALA A 374 -5.94 -17.97 -14.22
C ALA A 374 -7.25 -18.26 -13.47
N LEU A 375 -7.88 -17.25 -12.85
CA LEU A 375 -9.18 -17.38 -12.18
C LEU A 375 -10.30 -17.73 -13.14
N ILE A 376 -10.39 -17.07 -14.30
CA ILE A 376 -11.37 -17.40 -15.36
C ILE A 376 -11.21 -18.87 -15.77
N GLY A 377 -9.97 -19.31 -15.95
CA GLY A 377 -9.65 -20.66 -16.38
C GLY A 377 -9.95 -21.76 -15.37
N LEU A 378 -9.65 -21.52 -14.10
CA LEU A 378 -9.72 -22.52 -13.04
C LEU A 378 -11.06 -22.51 -12.28
N SER A 379 -11.85 -21.44 -12.36
CA SER A 379 -13.15 -21.30 -11.69
C SER A 379 -14.28 -22.12 -12.33
N GLY A 380 -14.01 -22.81 -13.45
CA GLY A 380 -15.01 -23.58 -14.20
C GLY A 380 -15.99 -22.72 -15.02
N GLN A 381 -15.83 -21.39 -15.03
CA GLN A 381 -16.64 -20.47 -15.85
C GLN A 381 -16.53 -20.79 -17.34
N VAL A 382 -15.31 -21.05 -17.83
CA VAL A 382 -15.07 -21.44 -19.24
C VAL A 382 -15.75 -22.75 -19.57
N SER A 383 -15.70 -23.74 -18.68
CA SER A 383 -16.36 -25.04 -18.88
C SER A 383 -17.88 -24.94 -18.93
N ARG A 384 -18.49 -23.96 -18.25
CA ARG A 384 -19.93 -23.69 -18.34
C ARG A 384 -20.31 -23.01 -19.66
N LEU A 385 -19.47 -22.07 -20.12
CA LEU A 385 -19.68 -21.36 -21.38
C LEU A 385 -19.47 -22.25 -22.61
N TRP A 386 -18.44 -23.11 -22.58
CA TRP A 386 -18.10 -24.02 -23.67
C TRP A 386 -17.83 -25.45 -23.12
N PRO A 387 -18.90 -26.24 -22.89
CA PRO A 387 -18.78 -27.57 -22.32
C PRO A 387 -18.05 -28.58 -23.22
N GLY A 388 -17.89 -28.30 -24.52
CA GLY A 388 -17.19 -29.17 -25.48
C GLY A 388 -15.67 -28.98 -25.57
N LEU A 389 -15.09 -28.01 -24.85
CA LEU A 389 -13.65 -27.76 -24.89
C LEU A 389 -12.87 -28.81 -24.08
N THR A 390 -11.84 -29.37 -24.69
CA THR A 390 -10.86 -30.21 -23.97
C THR A 390 -10.03 -29.35 -23.00
N SER A 391 -9.47 -29.97 -21.95
CA SER A 391 -8.62 -29.27 -20.99
C SER A 391 -7.44 -28.54 -21.65
N THR A 392 -6.85 -29.15 -22.68
CA THR A 392 -5.76 -28.52 -23.46
C THR A 392 -6.22 -27.29 -24.21
N GLN A 393 -7.40 -27.34 -24.87
CA GLN A 393 -7.95 -26.18 -25.57
C GLN A 393 -8.32 -25.05 -24.60
N THR A 394 -8.83 -25.37 -23.41
CA THR A 394 -9.10 -24.38 -22.37
C THR A 394 -7.82 -23.66 -21.92
N VAL A 395 -6.72 -24.39 -21.69
CA VAL A 395 -5.43 -23.78 -21.35
C VAL A 395 -4.91 -22.87 -22.47
N ILE A 396 -4.99 -23.33 -23.72
CA ILE A 396 -4.57 -22.51 -24.88
C ILE A 396 -5.42 -21.23 -24.97
N LEU A 397 -6.73 -21.33 -24.76
CA LEU A 397 -7.63 -20.16 -24.75
C LEU A 397 -7.26 -19.15 -23.66
N ILE A 398 -6.96 -19.63 -22.44
CA ILE A 398 -6.57 -18.76 -21.32
C ILE A 398 -5.23 -18.07 -21.60
N VAL A 399 -4.24 -18.80 -22.11
CA VAL A 399 -2.92 -18.24 -22.45
C VAL A 399 -3.05 -17.24 -23.60
N ALA A 400 -3.89 -17.52 -24.61
CA ALA A 400 -4.17 -16.57 -25.69
C ALA A 400 -4.84 -15.29 -25.15
N LEU A 401 -5.84 -15.43 -24.27
CA LEU A 401 -6.51 -14.32 -23.61
C LEU A 401 -5.52 -13.48 -22.77
N GLU A 402 -4.64 -14.14 -22.02
CA GLU A 402 -3.57 -13.49 -21.25
C GLU A 402 -2.67 -12.64 -22.16
N HIS A 403 -2.19 -13.18 -23.28
CA HIS A 403 -1.34 -12.45 -24.23
C HIS A 403 -2.08 -11.27 -24.88
N ILE A 404 -3.36 -11.42 -25.19
CA ILE A 404 -4.20 -10.33 -25.69
C ILE A 404 -4.29 -9.21 -24.65
N MET A 405 -4.52 -9.55 -23.37
CA MET A 405 -4.63 -8.57 -22.29
C MET A 405 -3.28 -7.88 -21.97
N LEU A 406 -2.17 -8.62 -22.01
CA LEU A 406 -0.82 -8.05 -21.91
C LEU A 406 -0.49 -7.14 -23.11
N GLY A 407 -0.90 -7.54 -24.31
CA GLY A 407 -0.79 -6.73 -25.53
C GLY A 407 -1.59 -5.43 -25.41
N LEU A 408 -2.84 -5.50 -24.95
CA LEU A 408 -3.69 -4.34 -24.70
C LEU A 408 -3.05 -3.39 -23.68
N ARG A 409 -2.55 -3.92 -22.56
CA ARG A 409 -1.83 -3.11 -21.56
C ARG A 409 -0.63 -2.40 -22.19
N SER A 410 0.20 -3.12 -22.94
CA SER A 410 1.39 -2.55 -23.60
C SER A 410 1.00 -1.47 -24.62
N ALA A 411 -0.09 -1.70 -25.36
CA ALA A 411 -0.64 -0.72 -26.29
C ALA A 411 -1.13 0.55 -25.57
N LEU A 412 -1.79 0.42 -24.42
CA LEU A 412 -2.22 1.56 -23.61
C LEU A 412 -1.03 2.40 -23.13
N THR A 413 0.04 1.76 -22.66
CA THR A 413 1.28 2.46 -22.26
C THR A 413 1.92 3.20 -23.45
N TRP A 414 1.86 2.62 -24.65
CA TRP A 414 2.38 3.26 -25.87
C TRP A 414 1.49 4.42 -26.35
N LEU A 415 0.17 4.27 -26.30
CA LEU A 415 -0.81 5.27 -26.74
C LEU A 415 -0.93 6.47 -25.78
N LEU A 416 -0.67 6.25 -24.49
CA LEU A 416 -0.79 7.26 -23.44
C LEU A 416 0.61 7.55 -22.87
N PRO A 417 1.45 8.34 -23.57
CA PRO A 417 2.80 8.64 -23.10
C PRO A 417 2.77 9.34 -21.75
N GLU A 418 3.77 9.04 -20.91
CA GLU A 418 3.88 9.53 -19.53
C GLU A 418 3.91 11.06 -19.45
N LEU A 419 4.59 11.69 -20.42
CA LEU A 419 4.70 13.14 -20.53
C LEU A 419 3.63 13.66 -21.49
N PRO A 420 2.63 14.43 -21.02
CA PRO A 420 1.66 15.08 -21.90
C PRO A 420 2.36 15.99 -22.92
N SER A 421 1.87 16.02 -24.16
CA SER A 421 2.50 16.79 -25.25
C SER A 421 2.62 18.28 -24.95
N TRP A 422 1.61 18.88 -24.31
CA TRP A 422 1.65 20.29 -23.89
C TRP A 422 2.75 20.55 -22.85
N LEU A 423 2.96 19.60 -21.95
CA LEU A 423 3.95 19.71 -20.89
C LEU A 423 5.37 19.50 -21.45
N ALA A 424 5.52 18.55 -22.38
CA ALA A 424 6.77 18.38 -23.13
C ALA A 424 7.16 19.67 -23.85
N ALA A 425 6.21 20.36 -24.48
CA ALA A 425 6.46 21.64 -25.15
C ALA A 425 6.87 22.75 -24.16
N GLU A 426 6.30 22.77 -22.95
CA GLU A 426 6.63 23.77 -21.94
C GLU A 426 8.00 23.52 -21.31
N ILE A 427 8.37 22.26 -21.05
CA ILE A 427 9.72 21.90 -20.60
C ILE A 427 10.74 22.27 -21.67
N ALA A 428 10.47 21.95 -22.94
CA ALA A 428 11.34 22.29 -24.06
C ALA A 428 11.47 23.79 -24.34
N ARG A 429 10.57 24.64 -23.81
CA ARG A 429 10.71 26.10 -23.85
C ARG A 429 11.56 26.64 -22.71
N ALA A 430 11.62 25.91 -21.59
CA ALA A 430 12.36 26.31 -20.40
C ALA A 430 13.83 25.85 -20.44
N GLU A 431 14.11 24.76 -21.17
CA GLU A 431 15.47 24.35 -21.60
C GLU A 431 16.01 25.26 -22.69
#